data_AF-A0A5N9CRQ5-F1
#
_entry.id   AF-A0A5N9CRQ5-F1
#
_cell.length_a   1.000
_cell.length_b   1.000
_cell.length_c   1.000
_cell.angle_alpha   90.00
_cell.angle_beta   90.00
_cell.angle_gamma   90.00
#
_symmetry.space_group_name_H-M   'P 1'
#
loop_
_entity.id
_entity.type
_entity.pdbx_description
1 polymer ?
#
loop_
_entity_poly.entity_id
_entity_poly.type
_entity_poly.pdbx_seq_one_letter_code
_entity_poly.pdbx_strand_id
1 'polypeptide(L)'
;MWAEQKPPKHGGTTAHSDRPACLVLECLGDNLRQLLRGRNMSIVNTVLGPVDTSELGFTLSHEHLATNAAGILKTYPELVDRSGIIEQANATLKEAYREGLRTIIDVSTIDLGRDVEMMREVSKATGVHIIAATGNHLAVPRPFLDLAPEVIADLYVREIEIGIEGTGIKAGIIKVASDEGGVTTAQEIVLRAAGQAQVR
;
A
#
# COMPACT_ATOMS: atom_id res chain seq x y z
N MET A 1 35.42 -5.65 -29.88
CA MET A 1 34.97 -5.69 -31.28
C MET A 1 33.46 -5.67 -31.25
N TRP A 2 32.87 -4.48 -31.40
CA TRP A 2 31.47 -4.19 -31.77
C TRP A 2 31.50 -2.72 -32.19
N ALA A 3 31.13 -2.47 -33.44
CA ALA A 3 31.39 -1.23 -34.16
C ALA A 3 30.16 -0.33 -34.18
N GLU A 4 30.33 0.93 -33.79
CA GLU A 4 29.37 2.02 -34.02
C GLU A 4 29.28 2.34 -35.51
N GLN A 5 28.07 2.46 -36.04
CA GLN A 5 27.82 3.05 -37.37
C GLN A 5 27.13 4.40 -37.20
N LYS A 6 27.80 5.47 -37.64
CA LYS A 6 27.23 6.82 -37.79
C LYS A 6 26.64 7.00 -39.19
N PRO A 7 25.44 7.59 -39.35
CA PRO A 7 24.95 8.04 -40.64
C PRO A 7 25.50 9.43 -41.05
N PRO A 8 25.43 9.79 -42.35
CA PRO A 8 26.23 10.86 -42.96
C PRO A 8 25.69 12.28 -42.75
N LYS A 9 26.59 13.24 -42.97
CA LYS A 9 26.36 14.69 -42.91
C LYS A 9 25.72 15.19 -44.20
N HIS A 10 24.67 16.00 -44.08
CA HIS A 10 24.22 16.91 -45.13
C HIS A 10 24.33 18.35 -44.65
N GLY A 11 25.01 19.18 -45.44
CA GLY A 11 25.14 20.62 -45.24
C GLY A 11 24.33 21.42 -46.28
N GLY A 12 24.04 22.68 -45.94
CA GLY A 12 23.46 23.70 -46.82
C GLY A 12 22.40 24.56 -46.10
N THR A 13 22.82 25.59 -45.35
CA THR A 13 22.73 27.05 -45.65
C THR A 13 21.40 27.76 -45.36
N THR A 14 21.40 28.45 -44.21
CA THR A 14 20.96 29.83 -43.88
C THR A 14 19.76 30.50 -44.58
N ALA A 15 18.79 30.96 -43.78
CA ALA A 15 18.28 32.34 -43.79
C ALA A 15 17.60 32.70 -42.46
N HIS A 16 17.92 33.89 -41.94
CA HIS A 16 17.39 34.51 -40.71
C HIS A 16 15.91 34.90 -40.82
N SER A 17 15.17 34.82 -39.71
CA SER A 17 14.31 35.94 -39.28
C SER A 17 14.07 35.89 -37.76
N ASP A 18 14.31 37.02 -37.12
CA ASP A 18 14.20 37.26 -35.68
C ASP A 18 12.75 37.44 -35.18
N ARG A 19 12.58 37.10 -33.88
CA ARG A 19 11.57 37.54 -32.87
C ARG A 19 10.25 36.75 -32.74
N PRO A 20 9.56 36.83 -31.59
CA PRO A 20 9.97 36.35 -30.27
C PRO A 20 8.91 35.39 -29.66
N ALA A 21 9.27 34.68 -28.57
CA ALA A 21 8.32 33.98 -27.73
C ALA A 21 7.29 34.95 -27.11
N CYS A 22 5.99 34.67 -27.25
CA CYS A 22 4.96 35.29 -26.43
C CYS A 22 3.69 34.39 -26.37
N LEU A 23 3.37 33.96 -25.15
CA LEU A 23 2.04 33.66 -24.62
C LEU A 23 1.04 32.90 -25.51
N VAL A 24 1.02 31.57 -25.42
CA VAL A 24 -0.24 30.81 -25.46
C VAL A 24 -0.15 29.62 -24.50
N LEU A 25 -0.05 29.87 -23.19
CA LEU A 25 -0.16 28.79 -22.19
C LEU A 25 -0.88 29.20 -20.89
N GLU A 26 -1.57 30.35 -20.88
CA GLU A 26 -2.36 30.79 -19.73
C GLU A 26 -3.88 30.52 -19.87
N CYS A 27 -4.37 30.04 -21.01
CA CYS A 27 -5.80 29.75 -21.20
C CYS A 27 -6.20 28.27 -21.10
N LEU A 28 -5.30 27.37 -20.71
CA LEU A 28 -5.61 25.94 -20.48
C LEU A 28 -5.82 25.59 -19.00
N GLY A 29 -5.70 26.58 -18.10
CA GLY A 29 -5.67 26.37 -16.65
C GLY A 29 -6.95 25.84 -16.03
N ASP A 30 -8.12 26.19 -16.59
CA ASP A 30 -9.41 25.85 -15.98
C ASP A 30 -10.14 24.71 -16.70
N ASN A 31 -10.01 24.59 -18.03
CA ASN A 31 -10.64 23.50 -18.79
C ASN A 31 -9.95 22.15 -18.57
N LEU A 32 -8.62 22.12 -18.37
CA LEU A 32 -7.94 20.87 -17.99
C LEU A 32 -8.28 20.48 -16.55
N ARG A 33 -8.39 21.45 -15.64
CA ARG A 33 -8.86 21.21 -14.26
C ARG A 33 -10.31 20.75 -14.23
N GLN A 34 -11.20 21.26 -15.10
CA GLN A 34 -12.58 20.80 -15.23
C GLN A 34 -12.70 19.43 -15.92
N LEU A 35 -11.86 19.12 -16.92
CA LEU A 35 -11.79 17.77 -17.50
C LEU A 35 -11.29 16.74 -16.47
N LEU A 36 -10.34 17.13 -15.61
CA LEU A 36 -9.83 16.30 -14.51
C LEU A 36 -10.83 16.20 -13.34
N ARG A 37 -11.70 17.19 -13.11
CA ARG A 37 -12.82 17.11 -12.15
C ARG A 37 -13.88 16.07 -12.54
N GLY A 38 -13.86 15.56 -13.77
CA GLY A 38 -14.72 14.47 -14.24
C GLY A 38 -14.11 13.06 -14.07
N ARG A 39 -12.83 12.94 -13.69
CA ARG A 39 -12.26 11.67 -13.24
C ARG A 39 -12.51 11.56 -11.75
N ASN A 40 -13.41 10.66 -11.37
CA ASN A 40 -13.55 10.26 -9.97
C ASN A 40 -12.20 9.69 -9.53
N MET A 41 -11.42 10.47 -8.77
CA MET A 41 -10.10 10.04 -8.28
C MET A 41 -10.33 9.01 -7.18
N SER A 42 -10.22 7.73 -7.52
CA SER A 42 -10.18 6.67 -6.52
C SER A 42 -8.89 6.82 -5.73
N ILE A 43 -9.03 6.96 -4.41
CA ILE A 43 -7.92 7.06 -3.46
C ILE A 43 -7.77 5.74 -2.70
N VAL A 44 -6.56 5.46 -2.24
CA VAL A 44 -6.28 4.33 -1.34
C VAL A 44 -5.33 4.77 -0.24
N ASN A 45 -5.59 4.31 0.99
CA ASN A 45 -4.72 4.58 2.13
C ASN A 45 -3.44 3.74 2.05
N THR A 46 -2.29 4.39 2.04
CA THR A 46 -0.99 3.76 2.34
C THR A 46 -0.58 4.09 3.77
N VAL A 47 0.47 3.45 4.27
CA VAL A 47 1.06 3.76 5.58
C VAL A 47 1.67 5.16 5.69
N LEU A 48 1.83 5.86 4.56
CA LEU A 48 2.27 7.26 4.49
C LEU A 48 1.11 8.25 4.24
N GLY A 49 -0.11 7.75 4.14
CA GLY A 49 -1.31 8.55 3.82
C GLY A 49 -1.97 8.13 2.50
N PRO A 50 -3.09 8.78 2.14
CA PRO A 50 -3.81 8.47 0.91
C PRO A 50 -3.01 8.85 -0.33
N VAL A 51 -3.09 8.01 -1.36
CA VAL A 51 -2.55 8.26 -2.71
C VAL A 51 -3.64 8.05 -3.76
N ASP A 52 -3.51 8.72 -4.91
CA ASP A 52 -4.37 8.42 -6.05
C ASP A 52 -4.05 7.01 -6.59
N THR A 53 -5.08 6.23 -6.92
CA THR A 53 -4.88 4.87 -7.45
C THR A 53 -4.04 4.81 -8.74
N SER A 54 -3.92 5.90 -9.49
CA SER A 54 -3.01 6.01 -10.63
C SER A 54 -1.52 6.06 -10.25
N GLU A 55 -1.20 6.32 -8.98
CA GLU A 55 0.17 6.34 -8.45
C GLU A 55 0.66 4.95 -8.01
N LEU A 56 -0.22 3.94 -7.95
CA LEU A 56 0.14 2.61 -7.43
C LEU A 56 1.22 1.88 -8.23
N GLY A 57 1.29 2.14 -9.54
CA GLY A 57 2.26 1.48 -10.43
C GLY A 57 2.20 -0.06 -10.36
N PHE A 58 3.34 -0.71 -10.60
CA PHE A 58 3.44 -2.16 -10.44
C PHE A 58 3.25 -2.55 -8.97
N THR A 59 2.26 -3.39 -8.71
CA THR A 59 1.77 -3.69 -7.36
C THR A 59 1.81 -5.19 -7.08
N LEU A 60 2.43 -5.59 -5.97
CA LEU A 60 2.31 -6.93 -5.41
C LEU A 60 1.17 -6.95 -4.39
N SER A 61 0.10 -7.68 -4.69
CA SER A 61 -1.18 -7.56 -3.97
C SER A 61 -1.29 -8.40 -2.69
N HIS A 62 -0.30 -9.25 -2.39
CA HIS A 62 -0.28 -10.06 -1.17
C HIS A 62 1.16 -10.33 -0.80
N GLU A 63 1.68 -9.54 0.13
CA GLU A 63 3.02 -9.69 0.68
C GLU A 63 2.98 -9.63 2.21
N HIS A 64 4.11 -9.96 2.83
CA HIS A 64 4.36 -9.78 4.26
C HIS A 64 5.79 -9.29 4.45
N LEU A 65 6.00 -8.16 5.12
CA LEU A 65 7.35 -7.76 5.54
C LEU A 65 7.88 -8.65 6.67
N ALA A 66 6.99 -9.05 7.56
CA ALA A 66 7.24 -10.00 8.63
C ALA A 66 5.92 -10.58 9.13
N THR A 67 5.97 -11.79 9.70
CA THR A 67 4.84 -12.42 10.37
C THR A 67 5.27 -12.98 11.71
N ASN A 68 4.45 -12.79 12.73
CA ASN A 68 4.65 -13.39 14.05
C ASN A 68 3.30 -13.67 14.72
N ALA A 69 3.28 -14.30 15.89
CA ALA A 69 2.05 -14.34 16.67
C ALA A 69 1.75 -12.97 17.30
N ALA A 70 0.46 -12.64 17.41
CA ALA A 70 0.00 -11.43 18.08
C ALA A 70 0.66 -11.24 19.45
N GLY A 71 1.22 -10.05 19.69
CA GLY A 71 1.78 -9.67 20.98
C GLY A 71 3.22 -10.13 21.24
N ILE A 72 3.80 -11.04 20.44
CA ILE A 72 5.17 -11.53 20.66
C ILE A 72 6.18 -10.39 20.69
N LEU A 73 6.08 -9.43 19.77
CA LEU A 73 6.97 -8.26 19.72
C LEU A 73 6.99 -7.45 21.03
N LYS A 74 5.88 -7.46 21.77
CA LYS A 74 5.75 -6.75 23.05
C LYS A 74 6.13 -7.62 24.25
N THR A 75 5.73 -8.89 24.24
CA THR A 75 5.87 -9.78 25.40
C THR A 75 7.24 -10.46 25.46
N TYR A 76 7.80 -10.83 24.31
CA TYR A 76 9.10 -11.51 24.19
C TYR A 76 9.91 -10.88 23.04
N PRO A 77 10.29 -9.58 23.17
CA PRO A 77 10.98 -8.86 22.11
C PRO A 77 12.32 -9.51 21.71
N GLU A 78 12.97 -10.25 22.60
CA GLU A 78 14.20 -10.99 22.35
C GLU A 78 14.05 -12.10 21.30
N LEU A 79 12.82 -12.53 20.99
CA LEU A 79 12.53 -13.49 19.94
C LEU A 79 12.38 -12.84 18.55
N VAL A 80 12.43 -11.51 18.47
CA VAL A 80 12.19 -10.76 17.24
C VAL A 80 13.34 -9.80 16.97
N ASP A 81 14.17 -10.11 15.99
CA ASP A 81 15.16 -9.16 15.47
C ASP A 81 14.48 -8.14 14.55
N ARG A 82 13.74 -7.20 15.14
CA ARG A 82 13.03 -6.15 14.41
C ARG A 82 13.98 -5.31 13.55
N SER A 83 15.19 -5.05 14.04
CA SER A 83 16.23 -4.32 13.30
C SER A 83 16.67 -5.05 12.04
N GLY A 84 16.99 -6.34 12.16
CA GLY A 84 17.39 -7.18 11.03
C GLY A 84 16.28 -7.33 10.00
N ILE A 85 15.02 -7.44 10.45
CA ILE A 85 13.84 -7.45 9.57
C ILE A 85 13.76 -6.15 8.75
N ILE A 86 13.92 -4.99 9.39
CA ILE A 86 13.90 -3.69 8.69
C ILE A 86 15.06 -3.57 7.70
N GLU A 87 16.26 -3.99 8.08
CA GLU A 87 17.43 -3.98 7.20
C GLU A 87 17.18 -4.83 5.94
N GLN A 88 16.70 -6.07 6.14
CA GLN A 88 16.37 -6.99 5.06
C GLN A 88 15.25 -6.43 4.16
N ALA A 89 14.15 -5.96 4.76
CA ALA A 89 13.03 -5.37 4.02
C ALA A 89 13.47 -4.16 3.18
N ASN A 90 14.31 -3.29 3.74
CA ASN A 90 14.85 -2.14 3.03
C ASN A 90 15.74 -2.55 1.86
N ALA A 91 16.62 -3.55 2.04
CA ALA A 91 17.48 -4.05 0.97
C ALA A 91 16.65 -4.65 -0.17
N THR A 92 15.72 -5.57 0.16
CA THR A 92 14.87 -6.25 -0.81
C THR A 92 13.95 -5.29 -1.56
N LEU A 93 13.26 -4.38 -0.87
CA LEU A 93 12.35 -3.45 -1.55
C LEU A 93 13.07 -2.38 -2.36
N LYS A 94 14.28 -1.95 -1.96
CA LYS A 94 15.10 -1.05 -2.81
C LYS A 94 15.56 -1.73 -4.09
N GLU A 95 15.85 -3.03 -4.04
CA GLU A 95 16.13 -3.83 -5.23
C GLU A 95 14.89 -3.94 -6.11
N ALA A 96 13.77 -4.39 -5.56
CA ALA A 96 12.52 -4.51 -6.31
C ALA A 96 12.05 -3.17 -6.89
N TYR A 97 12.24 -2.04 -6.20
CA TYR A 97 11.90 -0.71 -6.70
C TYR A 97 12.71 -0.34 -7.96
N ARG A 98 14.00 -0.73 -8.00
CA ARG A 98 14.86 -0.55 -9.18
C ARG A 98 14.38 -1.39 -10.36
N GLU A 99 13.78 -2.55 -10.09
CA GLU A 99 13.15 -3.43 -11.10
C GLU A 99 11.72 -3.02 -11.49
N GLY A 100 11.19 -1.93 -10.92
CA GLY A 100 9.91 -1.34 -11.32
C GLY A 100 8.76 -1.48 -10.32
N LEU A 101 8.97 -2.17 -9.18
CA LEU A 101 7.98 -2.22 -8.11
C LEU A 101 7.65 -0.82 -7.57
N ARG A 102 6.37 -0.55 -7.32
CA ARG A 102 5.93 0.72 -6.71
C ARG A 102 5.08 0.53 -5.47
N THR A 103 4.28 -0.54 -5.41
CA THR A 103 3.42 -0.80 -4.26
C THR A 103 3.48 -2.25 -3.82
N ILE A 104 3.40 -2.48 -2.51
CA ILE A 104 3.01 -3.76 -1.93
C ILE A 104 1.78 -3.61 -1.05
N ILE A 105 0.99 -4.66 -0.95
CA ILE A 105 -0.07 -4.79 0.06
C ILE A 105 0.43 -5.76 1.12
N ASP A 106 0.75 -5.25 2.30
CA ASP A 106 1.11 -6.08 3.44
C ASP A 106 -0.18 -6.55 4.13
N VAL A 107 -0.49 -7.84 3.96
CA VAL A 107 -1.73 -8.44 4.46
C VAL A 107 -1.56 -9.09 5.83
N SER A 108 -0.57 -8.66 6.61
CA SER A 108 -0.42 -9.03 8.01
C SER A 108 -1.53 -8.38 8.84
N THR A 109 -2.35 -9.21 9.48
CA THR A 109 -3.48 -8.82 10.33
C THR A 109 -3.09 -8.83 11.81
N ILE A 110 -4.04 -8.50 12.70
CA ILE A 110 -3.83 -8.45 14.16
C ILE A 110 -3.21 -9.75 14.72
N ASP A 111 -3.59 -10.89 14.17
CA ASP A 111 -3.12 -12.22 14.61
C ASP A 111 -1.76 -12.61 14.03
N LEU A 112 -1.29 -11.91 13.00
CA LEU A 112 0.00 -12.11 12.33
C LEU A 112 1.10 -11.16 12.83
N GLY A 113 0.90 -10.53 14.00
CA GLY A 113 1.93 -9.70 14.63
C GLY A 113 2.23 -8.42 13.85
N ARG A 114 1.22 -7.89 13.14
CA ARG A 114 1.29 -6.66 12.32
C ARG A 114 2.01 -5.52 13.07
N ASP A 115 2.97 -4.89 12.40
CA ASP A 115 3.69 -3.71 12.87
C ASP A 115 3.60 -2.59 11.81
N VAL A 116 2.57 -1.74 11.91
CA VAL A 116 2.34 -0.65 10.95
C VAL A 116 3.38 0.47 11.03
N GLU A 117 4.05 0.59 12.17
CA GLU A 117 5.13 1.56 12.36
C GLU A 117 6.39 1.13 11.61
N MET A 118 6.70 -0.17 11.63
CA MET A 118 7.75 -0.77 10.79
C MET A 118 7.41 -0.59 9.30
N MET A 119 6.17 -0.87 8.89
CA MET A 119 5.74 -0.65 7.51
C MET A 119 5.96 0.81 7.09
N ARG A 120 5.61 1.78 7.96
CA ARG A 120 5.85 3.21 7.71
C ARG A 120 7.33 3.54 7.56
N GLU A 121 8.18 2.98 8.41
CA GLU A 121 9.63 3.15 8.35
C GLU A 121 10.21 2.63 7.02
N VAL A 122 9.84 1.40 6.65
CA VAL A 122 10.28 0.76 5.40
C VAL A 122 9.77 1.51 4.18
N SER A 123 8.49 1.92 4.17
CA SER A 123 7.91 2.70 3.06
C SER A 123 8.66 4.02 2.84
N LYS A 124 8.97 4.76 3.91
CA LYS A 124 9.78 5.99 3.83
C LYS A 124 11.19 5.73 3.28
N ALA A 125 11.84 4.66 3.72
CA ALA A 125 13.22 4.38 3.37
C ALA A 125 13.40 3.82 1.94
N THR A 126 12.37 3.20 1.39
CA THR A 126 12.42 2.51 0.09
C THR A 126 11.74 3.30 -1.03
N GLY A 127 10.77 4.15 -0.69
CA GLY A 127 9.90 4.81 -1.66
C GLY A 127 8.79 3.91 -2.21
N VAL A 128 8.71 2.65 -1.77
CA VAL A 128 7.61 1.73 -2.09
C VAL A 128 6.39 2.13 -1.25
N HIS A 129 5.24 2.30 -1.88
CA HIS A 129 3.97 2.43 -1.17
C HIS A 129 3.63 1.11 -0.48
N ILE A 130 3.25 1.16 0.78
CA ILE A 130 2.81 -0.01 1.53
C ILE A 130 1.38 0.22 1.97
N ILE A 131 0.48 -0.66 1.54
CA ILE A 131 -0.92 -0.67 1.97
C ILE A 131 -1.04 -1.69 3.10
N ALA A 132 -1.42 -1.22 4.30
CA ALA A 132 -1.64 -2.10 5.45
C ALA A 132 -3.05 -2.70 5.43
N ALA A 133 -3.17 -3.96 5.86
CA ALA A 133 -4.44 -4.61 6.08
C ALA A 133 -5.00 -4.40 7.49
N THR A 134 -6.32 -4.28 7.58
CA THR A 134 -7.10 -4.68 8.77
C THR A 134 -7.62 -6.11 8.58
N GLY A 135 -8.37 -6.63 9.55
CA GLY A 135 -8.98 -7.95 9.49
C GLY A 135 -8.31 -8.98 10.39
N ASN A 136 -8.49 -10.27 10.05
CA ASN A 136 -7.98 -11.40 10.80
C ASN A 136 -7.62 -12.56 9.87
N HIS A 137 -6.48 -13.20 10.09
CA HIS A 137 -6.11 -14.43 9.39
C HIS A 137 -6.74 -15.65 10.09
N LEU A 138 -6.01 -16.74 10.26
CA LEU A 138 -6.52 -18.01 10.78
C LEU A 138 -6.63 -18.05 12.31
N ALA A 139 -5.83 -17.27 13.03
CA ALA A 139 -5.78 -17.32 14.50
C ALA A 139 -6.75 -16.30 15.11
N VAL A 140 -8.05 -16.57 14.98
CA VAL A 140 -9.13 -15.71 15.52
C VAL A 140 -8.98 -15.54 17.03
N PRO A 141 -8.89 -14.29 17.56
CA PRO A 141 -8.79 -14.03 18.98
C PRO A 141 -9.95 -14.64 19.77
N ARG A 142 -9.64 -15.25 20.93
CA ARG A 142 -10.66 -15.85 21.82
C ARG A 142 -11.87 -14.95 22.08
N PRO A 143 -11.72 -13.64 22.38
CA PRO A 143 -12.87 -12.77 22.59
C PRO A 143 -13.81 -12.65 21.39
N PHE A 144 -13.33 -12.82 20.15
CA PHE A 144 -14.17 -12.67 18.95
C PHE A 144 -15.20 -13.79 18.82
N LEU A 145 -14.98 -14.94 19.47
CA LEU A 145 -15.92 -16.07 19.44
C LEU A 145 -17.27 -15.74 20.08
N ASP A 146 -17.27 -14.80 21.03
CA ASP A 146 -18.45 -14.39 21.80
C ASP A 146 -19.04 -13.06 21.30
N LEU A 147 -18.48 -12.47 20.24
CA LEU A 147 -18.91 -11.19 19.69
C LEU A 147 -19.79 -11.38 18.44
N ALA A 148 -20.77 -10.50 18.30
CA ALA A 148 -21.51 -10.38 17.05
C ALA A 148 -20.59 -9.82 15.94
N PRO A 149 -20.71 -10.27 14.67
CA PRO A 149 -19.89 -9.78 13.57
C PRO A 149 -19.87 -8.25 13.42
N GLU A 150 -20.96 -7.57 13.76
CA GLU A 150 -21.11 -6.12 13.67
C GLU A 150 -20.12 -5.38 14.59
N VAL A 151 -19.85 -5.94 15.77
CA VAL A 151 -18.90 -5.37 16.74
C VAL A 151 -17.48 -5.47 16.18
N ILE A 152 -17.15 -6.56 15.51
CA ILE A 152 -15.84 -6.76 14.88
C ILE A 152 -15.72 -5.88 13.63
N ALA A 153 -16.81 -5.73 12.86
CA ALA A 153 -16.86 -4.84 11.72
C ALA A 153 -16.55 -3.39 12.12
N ASP A 154 -17.07 -2.91 13.26
CA ASP A 154 -16.76 -1.58 13.80
C ASP A 154 -15.26 -1.40 14.08
N LEU A 155 -14.56 -2.47 14.50
CA LEU A 155 -13.11 -2.43 14.69
C LEU A 155 -12.36 -2.25 13.37
N TYR A 156 -12.77 -2.98 12.32
CA TYR A 156 -12.17 -2.88 10.99
C TYR A 156 -12.43 -1.51 10.35
N VAL A 157 -13.67 -1.01 10.45
CA VAL A 157 -14.03 0.34 9.99
C VAL A 157 -13.21 1.40 10.72
N ARG A 158 -13.05 1.29 12.05
CA ARG A 158 -12.18 2.20 12.81
C ARG A 158 -10.75 2.21 12.28
N GLU A 159 -10.17 1.06 11.95
CA GLU A 159 -8.82 0.99 11.40
C GLU A 159 -8.71 1.61 9.99
N ILE A 160 -9.78 1.55 9.20
CA ILE A 160 -9.86 2.15 7.85
C ILE A 160 -10.09 3.66 7.92
N GLU A 161 -10.97 4.13 8.78
CA GLU A 161 -11.42 5.53 8.80
C GLU A 161 -10.61 6.42 9.75
N ILE A 162 -10.15 5.87 10.87
CA ILE A 162 -9.49 6.62 11.95
C ILE A 162 -8.01 6.24 12.02
N GLY A 163 -7.71 4.95 12.12
CA GLY A 163 -6.35 4.42 12.08
C GLY A 163 -6.12 3.23 13.02
N ILE A 164 -5.00 2.56 12.79
CA ILE A 164 -4.54 1.37 13.47
C ILE A 164 -3.77 1.76 14.74
N GLU A 165 -4.13 1.17 15.88
CA GLU A 165 -3.35 1.21 17.13
C GLU A 165 -3.01 2.64 17.63
N GLY A 166 -3.84 3.64 17.30
CA GLY A 166 -3.62 5.04 17.69
C GLY A 166 -2.51 5.76 16.91
N THR A 167 -1.94 5.12 15.89
CA THR A 167 -0.85 5.67 15.05
C THR A 167 -1.33 6.70 14.03
N GLY A 168 -2.65 6.73 13.74
CA GLY A 168 -3.25 7.47 12.64
C GLY A 168 -3.02 6.84 11.26
N ILE A 169 -2.27 5.73 11.18
CA ILE A 169 -2.08 4.97 9.94
C ILE A 169 -3.36 4.19 9.63
N LYS A 170 -3.94 4.41 8.45
CA LYS A 170 -5.21 3.79 8.06
C LYS A 170 -4.98 2.52 7.24
N ALA A 171 -5.81 1.51 7.46
CA ALA A 171 -5.85 0.34 6.59
C ALA A 171 -6.39 0.72 5.19
N GLY A 172 -5.88 0.04 4.17
CA GLY A 172 -6.40 0.16 2.79
C GLY A 172 -7.07 -1.10 2.26
N ILE A 173 -7.03 -2.21 3.02
CA ILE A 173 -7.66 -3.47 2.65
C ILE A 173 -8.12 -4.23 3.91
N ILE A 174 -9.14 -5.08 3.76
CA ILE A 174 -9.59 -6.03 4.79
C ILE A 174 -9.12 -7.42 4.39
N LYS A 175 -8.35 -8.10 5.24
CA LYS A 175 -7.92 -9.48 5.04
C LYS A 175 -8.70 -10.42 5.96
N VAL A 176 -9.24 -11.48 5.37
CA VAL A 176 -9.86 -12.62 6.07
C VAL A 176 -9.37 -13.92 5.45
N ALA A 177 -9.37 -15.01 6.22
CA ALA A 177 -8.86 -16.30 5.75
C ALA A 177 -9.70 -17.49 6.26
N SER A 178 -9.75 -18.50 5.40
CA SER A 178 -10.11 -19.88 5.70
C SER A 178 -9.06 -20.77 5.05
N ASP A 179 -8.93 -22.01 5.51
CA ASP A 179 -7.93 -22.96 4.99
C ASP A 179 -8.59 -24.30 4.65
N GLU A 180 -7.81 -25.35 4.37
CA GLU A 180 -8.27 -26.69 3.97
C GLU A 180 -9.38 -27.26 4.88
N GLY A 181 -9.38 -26.91 6.17
CA GLY A 181 -10.43 -27.28 7.13
C GLY A 181 -11.81 -26.65 6.90
N GLY A 182 -11.96 -25.82 5.87
CA GLY A 182 -13.19 -25.10 5.56
C GLY A 182 -13.40 -23.86 6.42
N VAL A 183 -14.65 -23.37 6.44
CA VAL A 183 -15.05 -22.21 7.25
C VAL A 183 -15.56 -22.70 8.61
N THR A 184 -14.71 -22.58 9.63
CA THR A 184 -15.09 -22.81 11.03
C THR A 184 -16.01 -21.71 11.55
N THR A 185 -16.69 -21.94 12.68
CA THR A 185 -17.53 -20.91 13.33
C THR A 185 -16.77 -19.60 13.59
N ALA A 186 -15.51 -19.69 14.04
CA ALA A 186 -14.67 -18.53 14.28
C ALA A 186 -14.37 -17.75 12.98
N GLN A 187 -14.06 -18.48 11.91
CA GLN A 187 -13.80 -17.89 10.59
C GLN A 187 -15.06 -17.28 9.98
N GLU A 188 -16.22 -17.91 10.15
CA GLU A 188 -17.50 -17.38 9.69
C GLU A 188 -17.78 -16.00 10.32
N ILE A 189 -17.53 -15.86 11.63
CA ILE A 189 -17.71 -14.59 12.35
C ILE A 189 -16.86 -13.48 11.71
N VAL A 190 -15.56 -13.70 11.52
CA VAL A 190 -14.67 -12.68 10.94
C VAL A 190 -14.93 -12.43 9.45
N LEU A 191 -15.34 -13.46 8.68
CA LEU A 191 -15.76 -13.32 7.28
C LEU A 191 -17.02 -12.44 7.17
N ARG A 192 -18.02 -12.66 8.03
CA ARG A 192 -19.22 -11.83 8.09
C ARG A 192 -18.89 -10.39 8.51
N ALA A 193 -18.01 -10.23 9.50
CA ALA A 193 -17.56 -8.91 9.94
C ALA A 193 -16.87 -8.14 8.80
N ALA A 194 -16.01 -8.80 8.02
CA ALA A 194 -15.36 -8.20 6.86
C ALA A 194 -16.38 -7.79 5.77
N GLY A 195 -17.36 -8.64 5.47
CA GLY A 195 -18.42 -8.31 4.51
C GLY A 195 -19.29 -7.14 4.97
N GLN A 196 -19.57 -7.04 6.27
CA GLN A 196 -20.30 -5.91 6.85
C GLN A 196 -19.48 -4.61 6.87
N ALA A 197 -18.18 -4.69 7.11
CA ALA A 197 -17.29 -3.53 7.08
C ALA A 197 -17.10 -2.99 5.66
N GLN A 198 -17.07 -3.85 4.64
CA GLN A 198 -16.87 -3.46 3.23
C GLN A 198 -17.92 -2.47 2.70
N VAL A 199 -19.14 -2.52 3.23
CA VAL A 199 -20.28 -1.73 2.74
C VAL A 199 -20.59 -0.49 3.57
N ARG A 200 -19.74 -0.18 4.56
CA ARG A 200 -19.84 1.00 5.43
C ARG A 200 -18.83 2.04 4.96
#